data_AF-A0A6G1DDT2-F1
#
_entry.id   AF-A0A6G1DDT2-F1
#
_cell.length_a   1.000
_cell.length_b   1.000
_cell.length_c   1.000
_cell.angle_alpha   90.00
_cell.angle_beta   90.00
_cell.angle_gamma   90.00
#
_symmetry.space_group_name_H-M   'P 1'
#
loop_
_entity.id
_entity.type
_entity.pdbx_description
1 polymer ?
#
loop_
_entity_poly.entity_id
_entity_poly.type
_entity_poly.pdbx_seq_one_letter_code
_entity_poly.pdbx_strand_id
1 'polypeptide(L)'
;MDYIPGLAAQHLTVGFAVIVVSLATEHEAFKLCNHGAVLKANQANFNSSTRDIAHALQCQVRIPICNLRVMKHHPEDCFSYFDYSEYRDAAVEVDVVQVDEVEFTLLTWNVDMQA
;
A
#
# COMPACT_ATOMS: atom_id res chain seq x y z
N MET A 1 -44.74 26.82 -14.01
CA MET A 1 -43.74 26.46 -12.98
C MET A 1 -42.67 25.68 -13.71
N ASP A 2 -41.73 26.41 -14.29
CA ASP A 2 -40.74 25.89 -15.22
C ASP A 2 -39.51 25.40 -14.45
N TYR A 3 -39.06 24.20 -14.80
CA TYR A 3 -37.88 23.56 -14.20
C TYR A 3 -36.60 24.24 -14.70
N ILE A 4 -35.77 24.74 -13.77
CA ILE A 4 -34.46 25.33 -14.05
C ILE A 4 -33.39 24.33 -13.59
N PRO A 5 -32.55 23.78 -14.49
CA PRO A 5 -31.46 22.88 -14.12
C PRO A 5 -30.31 23.68 -13.49
N GLY A 6 -29.86 23.27 -12.29
CA GLY A 6 -28.67 23.85 -11.63
C GLY A 6 -28.82 24.19 -10.15
N LEU A 7 -29.99 23.99 -9.52
CA LEU A 7 -30.12 24.20 -8.08
C LEU A 7 -29.58 23.00 -7.29
N ALA A 8 -28.56 23.26 -6.47
CA ALA A 8 -27.87 22.35 -5.57
C ALA A 8 -28.75 21.86 -4.39
N ALA A 9 -29.86 21.18 -4.68
CA ALA A 9 -30.85 20.79 -3.67
C ALA A 9 -31.07 19.27 -3.54
N GLN A 10 -30.18 18.43 -4.07
CA GLN A 10 -30.27 16.96 -3.94
C GLN A 10 -28.89 16.32 -3.78
N HIS A 11 -28.10 16.78 -2.80
CA HIS A 11 -26.93 16.02 -2.39
C HIS A 11 -27.40 14.83 -1.55
N LEU A 12 -27.57 13.67 -2.19
CA LEU A 12 -27.71 12.40 -1.48
C LEU A 12 -26.51 12.28 -0.53
N THR A 13 -26.77 12.14 0.76
CA THR A 13 -25.75 12.14 1.83
C THR A 13 -24.78 10.94 1.74
N VAL A 14 -25.05 10.00 0.83
CA VAL A 14 -24.17 8.88 0.48
C VAL A 14 -24.23 8.71 -1.04
N GLY A 15 -23.11 8.97 -1.70
CA GLY A 15 -22.91 8.61 -3.11
C GLY A 15 -22.41 7.18 -3.20
N PHE A 16 -23.07 6.34 -3.99
CA PHE A 16 -22.57 5.01 -4.30
C PHE A 16 -21.76 5.09 -5.60
N ALA A 17 -20.46 4.78 -5.52
CA ALA A 17 -19.63 4.59 -6.70
C ALA A 17 -19.69 3.11 -7.09
N VAL A 18 -20.16 2.83 -8.30
CA VAL A 18 -20.07 1.49 -8.90
C VAL A 18 -18.78 1.42 -9.70
N ILE A 19 -17.80 0.68 -9.19
CA ILE A 19 -16.55 0.41 -9.91
C ILE A 19 -16.77 -0.86 -10.74
N VAL A 20 -16.81 -0.72 -12.06
CA VAL A 20 -16.81 -1.88 -12.95
C VAL A 20 -15.38 -2.41 -13.04
N VAL A 21 -15.13 -3.50 -12.31
CA VAL A 21 -13.83 -4.16 -12.26
C VAL A 21 -13.66 -4.96 -13.55
N SER A 22 -12.58 -4.72 -14.28
CA SER A 22 -12.22 -5.54 -15.44
C SER A 22 -11.43 -6.76 -15.00
N LEU A 23 -11.39 -7.83 -15.81
CA LEU A 23 -10.54 -9.00 -15.55
C LEU A 23 -9.05 -8.61 -15.38
N ALA A 24 -8.60 -7.58 -16.11
CA ALA A 24 -7.24 -7.05 -15.97
C ALA A 24 -7.04 -6.41 -14.58
N THR A 25 -8.04 -5.69 -14.08
CA THR A 25 -8.02 -5.09 -12.73
C THR A 25 -8.00 -6.15 -11.64
N GLU A 26 -8.80 -7.21 -11.77
CA GLU A 26 -8.80 -8.35 -10.83
C GLU A 26 -7.44 -9.05 -10.81
N HIS A 27 -6.84 -9.27 -11.98
CA HIS A 27 -5.54 -9.93 -12.07
C HIS A 27 -4.42 -9.09 -11.44
N GLU A 28 -4.42 -7.77 -11.65
CA GLU A 28 -3.45 -6.87 -11.01
C GLU A 28 -3.68 -6.80 -9.50
N ALA A 29 -4.93 -6.74 -9.02
CA ALA A 29 -5.24 -6.81 -7.59
C ALA A 29 -4.76 -8.13 -6.97
N PHE A 30 -4.96 -9.26 -7.65
CA PHE A 30 -4.46 -10.56 -7.21
C PHE A 30 -2.93 -10.58 -7.11
N LYS A 31 -2.21 -9.98 -8.08
CA LYS A 31 -0.75 -9.84 -7.97
C LYS A 31 -0.36 -9.01 -6.75
N LEU A 32 -1.00 -7.86 -6.55
CA LEU A 32 -0.70 -6.97 -5.41
C LEU A 32 -0.98 -7.65 -4.06
N CYS A 33 -2.03 -8.45 -3.93
CA CYS A 33 -2.30 -9.21 -2.70
C CYS A 33 -1.23 -10.28 -2.39
N ASN A 34 -0.59 -10.85 -3.42
CA ASN A 34 0.40 -11.91 -3.27
C ASN A 34 1.85 -11.39 -3.19
N HIS A 35 2.10 -10.22 -3.80
CA HIS A 35 3.43 -9.66 -3.96
C HIS A 35 3.63 -8.31 -3.27
N GLY A 36 2.56 -7.68 -2.80
CA GLY A 36 2.59 -6.37 -2.16
C GLY A 36 2.59 -6.48 -0.63
N ALA A 37 3.42 -5.65 -0.01
CA ALA A 37 3.32 -5.32 1.41
C ALA A 37 3.28 -3.81 1.59
N VAL A 38 2.61 -3.40 2.65
CA VAL A 38 2.50 -2.04 3.13
C VAL A 38 3.41 -1.88 4.34
N LEU A 39 4.10 -0.76 4.42
CA LEU A 39 4.98 -0.43 5.55
C LEU A 39 4.49 0.82 6.23
N LYS A 40 3.90 0.68 7.42
CA LYS A 40 3.42 1.79 8.23
C LYS A 40 4.46 2.19 9.25
N ALA A 41 4.80 3.48 9.30
CA ALA A 41 5.69 4.00 10.32
C ALA A 41 4.96 4.08 11.66
N ASN A 42 5.60 3.60 12.72
CA ASN A 42 5.08 3.71 14.09
C ASN A 42 5.21 5.13 14.67
N GLN A 43 5.86 6.04 13.95
CA GLN A 43 6.06 7.44 14.33
C GLN A 43 5.52 8.39 13.27
N ALA A 44 4.80 9.43 13.70
CA ALA A 44 4.34 10.49 12.80
C ALA A 44 5.53 11.32 12.27
N ASN A 45 5.48 11.69 10.98
CA ASN A 45 6.51 12.50 10.30
C ASN A 45 7.90 11.84 10.18
N PHE A 46 7.96 10.53 9.94
CA PHE A 46 9.21 9.87 9.55
C PHE A 46 9.77 10.49 8.25
N ASN A 47 11.09 10.53 8.12
CA ASN A 47 11.77 11.09 6.95
C ASN A 47 12.66 10.07 6.21
N SER A 48 12.50 8.78 6.52
CA SER A 48 13.23 7.69 5.87
C SER A 48 12.95 7.66 4.37
N SER A 49 14.00 7.52 3.56
CA SER A 49 13.82 7.40 2.11
C SER A 49 13.39 5.99 1.73
N THR A 50 12.78 5.83 0.55
CA THR A 50 12.44 4.49 0.03
C THR A 50 13.69 3.62 -0.17
N ARG A 51 14.86 4.25 -0.38
CA ARG A 51 16.14 3.57 -0.48
C ARG A 51 16.59 3.00 0.87
N ASP A 52 16.41 3.74 1.95
CA ASP A 52 16.79 3.30 3.30
C ASP A 52 15.91 2.14 3.74
N ILE A 53 14.62 2.21 3.42
CA ILE A 53 13.66 1.11 3.62
C ILE A 53 14.06 -0.13 2.81
N ALA A 54 14.38 0.03 1.51
CA ALA A 54 14.83 -1.08 0.67
C ALA A 54 16.09 -1.75 1.23
N HIS A 55 17.04 -0.94 1.72
CA HIS A 55 18.25 -1.42 2.36
C HIS A 55 17.96 -2.14 3.69
N ALA A 56 17.05 -1.62 4.51
CA ALA A 56 16.65 -2.28 5.75
C ALA A 56 16.01 -3.65 5.49
N LEU A 57 15.14 -3.77 4.48
CA LEU A 57 14.57 -5.05 4.05
C LEU A 57 15.66 -6.02 3.60
N GLN A 58 16.67 -5.54 2.88
CA GLN A 58 17.81 -6.37 2.49
C GLN A 58 18.62 -6.84 3.70
N CYS A 59 18.91 -5.98 4.67
CA CYS A 59 19.76 -6.33 5.80
C CYS A 59 19.03 -7.20 6.84
N GLN A 60 17.77 -6.89 7.13
CA GLN A 60 17.01 -7.52 8.23
C GLN A 60 16.24 -8.75 7.76
N VAL A 61 15.63 -8.69 6.57
CA VAL A 61 14.83 -9.79 6.00
C VAL A 61 15.64 -10.63 4.99
N ARG A 62 16.86 -10.20 4.64
CA ARG A 62 17.76 -10.88 3.68
C ARG A 62 17.18 -10.99 2.26
N ILE A 63 16.34 -10.04 1.86
CA ILE A 63 15.74 -10.01 0.52
C ILE A 63 16.68 -9.22 -0.41
N PRO A 64 17.08 -9.79 -1.57
CA PRO A 64 17.90 -9.05 -2.53
C PRO A 64 17.17 -7.79 -3.03
N ILE A 65 17.84 -6.63 -3.03
CA ILE A 65 17.27 -5.36 -3.52
C ILE A 65 16.76 -5.48 -4.97
N CYS A 66 17.40 -6.30 -5.80
CA CYS A 66 16.97 -6.52 -7.18
C CYS A 66 15.59 -7.17 -7.30
N ASN A 67 15.11 -7.83 -6.24
CA ASN A 67 13.84 -8.55 -6.21
C ASN A 67 12.74 -7.79 -5.45
N LEU A 68 12.98 -6.52 -5.10
CA LEU A 68 12.02 -5.69 -4.38
C LEU A 68 11.99 -4.26 -4.93
N ARG A 69 10.82 -3.62 -4.88
CA ARG A 69 10.64 -2.21 -5.25
C ARG A 69 9.90 -1.50 -4.14
N VAL A 70 10.52 -0.48 -3.55
CA VAL A 70 9.89 0.35 -2.53
C VAL A 70 9.48 1.68 -3.14
N MET A 71 8.24 2.07 -2.89
CA MET A 71 7.65 3.31 -3.35
C MET A 71 6.98 4.01 -2.17
N LYS A 72 6.95 5.35 -2.20
CA LYS A 72 6.11 6.09 -1.25
C LYS A 72 4.65 5.83 -1.59
N HIS A 73 3.84 5.60 -0.55
CA HIS A 73 2.43 5.31 -0.72
C HIS A 73 1.64 6.08 0.33
N HIS A 74 0.47 6.58 -0.04
CA HIS A 74 -0.45 7.24 0.87
C HIS A 74 -1.78 6.48 0.80
N PRO A 75 -2.43 6.15 1.93
CA PRO A 75 -2.18 6.67 3.28
C PRO A 75 -1.06 5.98 4.10
N GLU A 76 -0.61 4.79 3.71
CA GLU A 76 0.14 3.88 4.59
C GLU A 76 1.66 4.04 4.53
N ASP A 77 2.15 5.26 4.35
CA ASP A 77 3.56 5.66 4.34
C ASP A 77 4.42 5.12 3.18
N CYS A 78 4.54 3.80 3.03
CA CYS A 78 5.32 3.14 2.00
C CYS A 78 4.69 1.83 1.52
N PHE A 79 4.95 1.50 0.25
CA PHE A 79 4.55 0.24 -0.37
C PHE A 79 5.77 -0.47 -0.93
N SER A 80 5.85 -1.78 -0.68
CA SER A 80 6.89 -2.65 -1.24
C SER A 80 6.26 -3.71 -2.13
N TYR A 81 6.75 -3.81 -3.35
CA TYR A 81 6.44 -4.91 -4.26
C TYR A 81 7.61 -5.90 -4.28
N PHE A 82 7.32 -7.18 -4.10
CA PHE A 82 8.29 -8.27 -4.16
C PHE A 82 8.09 -9.07 -5.43
N ASP A 83 9.16 -9.33 -6.19
CA ASP A 83 9.05 -10.13 -7.41
C ASP A 83 8.61 -11.58 -7.11
N TYR A 84 8.80 -12.06 -5.88
CA TYR A 84 8.40 -13.38 -5.40
C TYR A 84 7.54 -13.27 -4.13
N SER A 85 6.44 -14.02 -4.07
CA SER A 85 5.51 -14.00 -2.92
C SER A 85 6.15 -14.52 -1.64
N GLU A 86 7.06 -15.48 -1.73
CA GLU A 86 7.83 -16.00 -0.58
C GLU A 86 8.66 -14.92 0.14
N TYR A 87 9.13 -13.90 -0.60
CA TYR A 87 9.82 -12.76 0.01
C TYR A 87 8.86 -11.79 0.68
N ARG A 88 7.65 -11.62 0.12
CA ARG A 88 6.57 -10.89 0.81
C ARG A 88 6.22 -11.58 2.11
N ASP A 89 6.00 -12.89 2.08
CA ASP A 89 5.62 -13.69 3.25
C ASP A 89 6.71 -13.61 4.33
N ALA A 90 7.97 -13.77 3.95
CA ALA A 90 9.10 -13.63 4.89
C ALA A 90 9.21 -12.22 5.49
N ALA A 91 8.94 -11.18 4.70
CA ALA A 91 8.94 -9.79 5.20
C ALA A 91 7.79 -9.54 6.19
N VAL A 92 6.60 -10.06 5.91
CA VAL A 92 5.44 -9.93 6.80
C VAL A 92 5.62 -10.78 8.07
N GLU A 93 6.29 -11.94 8.00
CA GLU A 93 6.58 -12.78 9.17
C GLU A 93 7.55 -12.10 10.15
N VAL A 94 8.48 -11.27 9.65
CA VAL A 94 9.36 -10.45 10.49
C VAL A 94 8.59 -9.36 11.25
N ASP A 95 7.39 -9.00 10.78
CA ASP A 95 6.42 -8.04 11.36
C ASP A 95 6.92 -6.59 11.43
N VAL A 96 8.14 -6.35 11.92
CA VAL A 96 8.71 -5.01 12.09
C VAL A 96 10.12 -4.94 11.53
N VAL A 97 10.41 -3.85 10.82
CA VAL A 97 11.78 -3.48 10.41
C VAL A 97 12.14 -2.11 10.94
N GLN A 98 13.41 -1.95 11.33
CA GLN A 98 13.92 -0.68 11.85
C GLN A 98 14.67 0.10 10.76
N VAL A 99 14.31 1.35 10.52
CA VAL A 99 14.95 2.24 9.55
C VAL A 99 15.22 3.58 10.20
N ASP A 100 16.50 3.97 10.31
CA ASP A 100 16.91 5.26 10.92
C ASP A 100 16.20 5.55 12.26
N GLU A 101 16.20 4.58 13.17
CA GLU A 101 15.54 4.65 14.49
C GLU A 101 14.00 4.66 14.47
N VAL A 102 13.38 4.60 13.30
CA VAL A 102 11.93 4.45 13.13
C VAL A 102 11.57 2.99 12.89
N GLU A 103 10.60 2.49 13.65
CA GLU A 103 10.02 1.17 13.41
C GLU A 103 8.93 1.25 12.35
N PHE A 104 9.00 0.35 11.38
CA PHE A 104 7.99 0.17 10.35
C PHE A 104 7.33 -1.19 10.54
N THR A 105 6.01 -1.19 10.66
CA THR A 105 5.21 -2.41 10.69
C THR A 105 4.89 -2.84 9.27
N LEU A 106 5.17 -4.10 8.94
CA LEU A 106 4.89 -4.70 7.65
C LEU A 106 3.55 -5.42 7.66
N LEU A 107 2.68 -5.00 6.77
CA LEU A 107 1.36 -5.59 6.60
C LEU A 107 1.21 -6.11 5.18
N THR A 108 0.48 -7.21 5.01
CA THR A 108 0.06 -7.63 3.67
C THR A 108 -0.82 -6.55 3.06
N TRP A 109 -0.58 -6.22 1.79
CA TRP A 109 -1.48 -5.33 1.06
C TRP A 109 -2.83 -6.02 0.82
N ASN A 110 -3.91 -5.32 1.14
CA ASN A 110 -5.28 -5.75 0.84
C ASN A 110 -6.05 -4.59 0.22
N VAL A 111 -6.98 -4.91 -0.69
CA VAL A 111 -7.91 -3.99 -1.36
C VAL A 111 -8.69 -3.15 -0.35
N ASP A 112 -9.02 -3.70 0.82
CA ASP A 112 -9.75 -2.97 1.88
C ASP A 112 -8.93 -1.88 2.58
N MET A 113 -7.60 -1.84 2.40
CA MET A 113 -6.75 -0.82 3.03
C MET A 113 -6.82 0.54 2.32
N GLN A 114 -7.36 0.60 1.10
CA GLN A 114 -7.50 1.84 0.31
C GLN A 114 -8.79 2.63 0.62
N ALA A 115 -9.56 2.25 1.65
CA ALA A 115 -10.86 2.84 1.99
C ALA A 115 -10.77 4.11 2.84
#